data_AF-X0ZKX5-F1
#
_entry.id   AF-X0ZKX5-F1
#
_cell.length_a   1.000
_cell.length_b   1.000
_cell.length_c   1.000
_cell.angle_alpha   90.00
_cell.angle_beta   90.00
_cell.angle_gamma   90.00
#
_symmetry.space_group_name_H-M   'P 1'
#
loop_
_entity.id
_entity.type
_entity.pdbx_description
1 polymer ?
#
loop_
_entity_poly.entity_id
_entity_poly.type
_entity_poly.pdbx_seq_one_letter_code
_entity_poly.pdbx_strand_id
1 'polypeptide(L)'
;MSSVRPNQIIESPLFIKGEARGNWYFEADFPVKLFDDNGFLLGITTAQALGDWMTEDFVPFNATLPLAIPSTPKGRLVLEKDNPSGLPEYADELTIPVYFREAPEISQEFMIVKIFLSDSHFVGEPYFDCSRTIAVERQVPKTLEVVKTTIEALLRGATQEEIDQGFVSNINSGVRIQSLTIENS
;
A
#
# COMPACT_ATOMS: atom_id res chain seq x y z
N MET A 1 5.71 18.19 11.53
CA MET A 1 4.90 17.25 12.36
C MET A 1 3.72 16.74 11.55
N SER A 2 3.35 15.46 11.61
CA SER A 2 2.15 14.91 10.94
C SER A 2 0.90 14.93 11.83
N SER A 3 -0.28 15.04 11.23
CA SER A 3 -1.58 14.94 11.88
C SER A 3 -1.91 13.52 12.31
N VAL A 4 -1.35 12.54 11.59
CA VAL A 4 -1.39 11.12 11.97
C VAL A 4 -0.36 10.90 13.08
N ARG A 5 -0.84 10.40 14.22
CA ARG A 5 -0.02 10.11 15.41
C ARG A 5 0.32 8.62 15.50
N PRO A 6 1.44 8.25 16.11
CA PRO A 6 1.74 6.85 16.41
C PRO A 6 0.58 6.17 17.15
N ASN A 7 0.25 4.95 16.72
CA ASN A 7 -0.81 4.09 17.25
C ASN A 7 -2.24 4.63 17.06
N GLN A 8 -2.45 5.60 16.16
CA GLN A 8 -3.79 6.08 15.83
C GLN A 8 -4.59 5.03 15.05
N ILE A 9 -5.89 4.91 15.35
CA ILE A 9 -6.84 4.16 14.52
C ILE A 9 -7.21 5.00 13.29
N ILE A 10 -6.98 4.47 12.10
CA ILE A 10 -7.22 5.13 10.81
C ILE A 10 -8.31 4.40 10.00
N GLU A 11 -8.91 5.14 9.06
CA GLU A 11 -9.97 4.67 8.15
C GLU A 11 -9.79 5.26 6.75
N SER A 12 -10.55 4.75 5.78
CA SER A 12 -10.47 5.17 4.37
C SER A 12 -11.53 6.20 3.98
N PRO A 13 -11.17 7.27 3.25
CA PRO A 13 -9.80 7.68 2.92
C PRO A 13 -9.08 8.31 4.12
N LEU A 14 -7.76 8.11 4.22
CA LEU A 14 -6.93 8.74 5.23
C LEU A 14 -6.50 10.14 4.77
N PHE A 15 -6.87 11.15 5.53
CA PHE A 15 -6.40 12.52 5.34
C PHE A 15 -5.13 12.75 6.15
N ILE A 16 -4.05 13.09 5.46
CA ILE A 16 -2.73 13.31 6.03
C ILE A 16 -2.42 14.78 5.88
N LYS A 17 -2.14 15.44 6.99
CA LYS A 17 -1.65 16.82 7.01
C LYS A 17 -0.41 16.87 7.85
N GLY A 18 0.45 17.83 7.61
CA GLY A 18 1.59 18.00 8.48
C GLY A 18 2.52 19.09 7.98
N GLU A 19 3.72 19.08 8.54
CA GLU A 19 4.81 19.96 8.13
C GLU A 19 6.09 19.13 7.97
N ALA A 20 6.79 19.34 6.87
CA ALA A 20 8.14 18.83 6.63
C ALA A 20 9.07 20.03 6.38
N ARG A 21 10.38 19.86 6.55
CA ARG A 21 11.35 20.95 6.40
C ARG A 21 12.53 20.56 5.53
N GLY A 22 13.16 21.53 4.89
CA GLY A 22 14.37 21.34 4.10
C GLY A 22 14.15 20.44 2.89
N ASN A 23 15.14 19.59 2.60
CA ASN A 23 15.20 18.71 1.42
C ASN A 23 14.20 17.52 1.44
N TRP A 24 13.13 17.59 2.22
CA TRP A 24 12.07 16.56 2.22
C TRP A 24 11.21 16.61 0.97
N TYR A 25 11.07 17.81 0.39
CA TYR A 25 10.33 18.04 -0.84
C TYR A 25 11.27 18.00 -2.05
N PHE A 26 10.79 17.40 -3.13
CA PHE A 26 11.30 17.59 -4.49
C PHE A 26 10.11 17.98 -5.37
N GLU A 27 10.27 19.02 -6.20
CA GLU A 27 9.15 19.56 -7.00
C GLU A 27 7.88 19.91 -6.19
N ALA A 28 8.05 20.32 -4.93
CA ALA A 28 6.96 20.63 -3.98
C ALA A 28 6.16 19.43 -3.47
N ASP A 29 6.65 18.20 -3.65
CA ASP A 29 5.97 17.01 -3.17
C ASP A 29 6.92 15.90 -2.68
N PHE A 30 6.31 14.87 -2.08
CA PHE A 30 7.01 13.63 -1.70
C PHE A 30 6.01 12.45 -1.56
N PRO A 31 6.47 11.20 -1.73
CA PRO A 31 5.60 10.03 -1.65
C PRO A 31 5.20 9.65 -0.21
N VAL A 32 3.95 9.20 -0.07
CA VAL A 32 3.40 8.64 1.17
C VAL A 32 2.81 7.27 0.88
N LYS A 33 3.31 6.25 1.59
CA LYS A 33 2.91 4.86 1.44
C LYS A 33 2.31 4.32 2.74
N LEU A 34 1.37 3.41 2.62
CA LEU A 34 0.77 2.74 3.76
C LEU A 34 0.86 1.23 3.58
N PHE A 35 1.46 0.57 4.54
CA PHE A 35 1.62 -0.88 4.58
C PHE A 35 0.85 -1.48 5.75
N ASP A 36 0.42 -2.72 5.60
CA ASP A 36 0.02 -3.56 6.73
C ASP A 36 1.23 -4.30 7.33
N ASP A 37 1.03 -4.99 8.46
CA ASP A 37 2.12 -5.70 9.17
C ASP A 37 2.68 -6.90 8.38
N ASN A 38 1.96 -7.39 7.37
CA ASN A 38 2.43 -8.42 6.44
C ASN A 38 3.18 -7.83 5.24
N GLY A 39 3.36 -6.51 5.19
CA GLY A 39 4.09 -5.84 4.10
C GLY A 39 3.27 -5.64 2.83
N PHE A 40 1.93 -5.74 2.87
CA PHE A 40 1.09 -5.37 1.74
C PHE A 40 1.00 -3.85 1.59
N LEU A 41 1.27 -3.32 0.40
CA LEU A 41 1.04 -1.91 0.09
C LEU A 41 -0.47 -1.65 -0.04
N LEU A 42 -1.07 -1.09 1.00
CA LEU A 42 -2.49 -0.77 1.02
C LEU A 42 -2.82 0.48 0.21
N GLY A 43 -1.87 1.38 0.04
CA GLY A 43 -2.05 2.57 -0.79
C GLY A 43 -0.80 3.41 -0.86
N ILE A 44 -0.72 4.19 -1.94
CA ILE A 44 0.28 5.23 -2.16
C ILE A 44 -0.41 6.51 -2.61
N THR A 45 0.09 7.65 -2.16
CA THR A 45 -0.33 8.98 -2.62
C THR A 45 0.86 9.92 -2.56
N THR A 46 0.73 11.08 -3.19
CA THR A 46 1.74 12.13 -3.16
C THR A 46 1.28 13.21 -2.20
N ALA A 47 2.13 13.58 -1.23
CA ALA A 47 1.88 14.71 -0.34
C ALA A 47 2.37 15.99 -0.99
N GLN A 48 1.50 16.98 -1.11
CA GLN A 48 1.80 18.25 -1.76
C GLN A 48 2.04 19.35 -0.73
N ALA A 49 3.12 20.12 -0.92
CA ALA A 49 3.43 21.32 -0.16
C ALA A 49 2.37 22.41 -0.41
N LEU A 50 2.07 23.19 0.63
CA LEU A 50 1.09 24.27 0.60
C LEU A 50 1.74 25.66 0.67
N GLY A 51 3.06 25.74 0.51
CA GLY A 51 3.84 26.97 0.58
C GLY A 51 5.15 26.85 -0.18
N ASP A 52 6.04 27.82 0.04
CA ASP A 52 7.38 27.81 -0.55
C ASP A 52 8.22 26.67 0.05
N TRP A 53 8.48 25.67 -0.76
CA TRP A 53 9.14 24.42 -0.36
C TRP A 53 10.66 24.50 -0.45
N MET A 54 11.23 25.49 -1.15
CA MET A 54 12.68 25.66 -1.27
C MET A 54 13.27 26.41 -0.07
N THR A 55 12.86 26.02 1.14
CA THR A 55 13.25 26.69 2.39
C THR A 55 13.71 25.68 3.42
N GLU A 56 14.54 26.13 4.37
CA GLU A 56 14.94 25.31 5.53
C GLU A 56 13.85 25.29 6.62
N ASP A 57 12.81 26.10 6.46
CA ASP A 57 11.69 26.23 7.38
C ASP A 57 10.71 25.06 7.25
N PHE A 58 9.82 24.95 8.23
CA PHE A 58 8.71 24.00 8.17
C PHE A 58 7.65 24.47 7.19
N VAL A 59 7.37 23.64 6.19
CA VAL A 59 6.39 23.88 5.14
C VAL A 59 5.22 22.92 5.34
N PRO A 60 3.97 23.41 5.37
CA PRO A 60 2.82 22.54 5.53
C PRO A 60 2.57 21.72 4.26
N PHE A 61 2.09 20.49 4.42
CA PHE A 61 1.65 19.61 3.34
C PHE A 61 0.28 18.99 3.60
N ASN A 62 -0.36 18.51 2.54
CA ASN A 62 -1.52 17.62 2.66
C ASN A 62 -1.45 16.46 1.66
N ALA A 63 -2.15 15.38 1.99
CA ALA A 63 -2.37 14.24 1.12
C ALA A 63 -3.70 13.58 1.47
N THR A 64 -4.34 12.95 0.47
CA THR A 64 -5.49 12.07 0.68
C THR A 64 -5.13 10.68 0.16
N LEU A 65 -5.25 9.68 1.02
CA LEU A 65 -4.82 8.32 0.75
C LEU A 65 -6.02 7.36 0.81
N PRO A 66 -6.51 6.84 -0.32
CA PRO A 66 -7.40 5.69 -0.31
C PRO A 66 -6.64 4.44 0.17
N LEU A 67 -7.29 3.61 1.00
CA LEU A 67 -6.68 2.40 1.55
C LEU A 67 -7.33 1.16 0.94
N ALA A 68 -6.55 0.18 0.51
CA ALA A 68 -7.02 -1.19 0.32
C ALA A 68 -7.41 -1.80 1.67
N ILE A 69 -8.09 -2.95 1.63
CA ILE A 69 -8.51 -3.65 2.85
C ILE A 69 -7.28 -4.31 3.49
N PRO A 70 -6.92 -3.96 4.74
CA PRO A 70 -5.76 -4.52 5.41
C PRO A 70 -5.94 -6.03 5.68
N SER A 71 -4.85 -6.78 5.74
CA SER A 71 -4.88 -8.19 6.18
C SER A 71 -4.61 -8.37 7.68
N THR A 72 -4.13 -7.32 8.35
CA THR A 72 -3.76 -7.28 9.76
C THR A 72 -4.45 -6.11 10.47
N PRO A 73 -4.58 -6.13 11.81
CA PRO A 73 -5.14 -5.00 12.57
C PRO A 73 -4.21 -3.79 12.71
N LYS A 74 -2.93 -3.95 12.36
CA LYS A 74 -1.85 -2.99 12.50
C LYS A 74 -1.09 -2.83 11.20
N GLY A 75 -0.49 -1.66 11.03
CA GLY A 75 0.39 -1.37 9.91
C GLY A 75 1.25 -0.14 10.16
N ARG A 76 1.84 0.39 9.09
CA ARG A 76 2.75 1.52 9.13
C ARG A 76 2.51 2.49 7.98
N LEU A 77 2.37 3.77 8.31
CA LEU A 77 2.39 4.88 7.36
C LEU A 77 3.84 5.34 7.21
N VAL A 78 4.34 5.37 5.98
CA VAL A 78 5.71 5.75 5.65
C VAL A 78 5.68 7.00 4.80
N LEU A 79 6.31 8.07 5.28
CA LEU A 79 6.59 9.26 4.50
C LEU A 79 8.03 9.15 4.04
N GLU A 80 8.26 9.06 2.75
CA GLU A 80 9.60 8.92 2.18
C GLU A 80 10.05 10.29 1.68
N LYS A 81 11.25 10.71 2.06
CA LYS A 81 11.91 11.84 1.42
C LYS A 81 12.15 11.51 -0.04
N ASP A 82 11.78 12.42 -0.93
CA ASP A 82 12.02 12.15 -2.35
C ASP A 82 13.53 12.08 -2.63
N ASN A 83 13.93 11.03 -3.35
CA ASN A 83 15.34 10.73 -3.62
C ASN A 83 15.55 10.41 -5.12
N PRO A 84 15.55 11.43 -5.99
CA PRO A 84 15.74 11.26 -7.43
C PRO A 84 17.04 10.55 -7.81
N SER A 85 18.06 10.62 -6.93
CA SER A 85 19.36 10.00 -7.15
C SER A 85 19.38 8.48 -6.92
N GLY A 86 18.40 7.95 -6.18
CA GLY A 86 18.34 6.54 -5.78
C GLY A 86 19.44 6.08 -4.82
N LEU A 87 20.30 6.99 -4.34
CA LEU A 87 21.42 6.65 -3.48
C LEU A 87 20.98 6.51 -2.01
N PRO A 88 21.33 5.42 -1.31
CA PRO A 88 20.90 5.17 0.07
C PRO A 88 21.29 6.29 1.05
N GLU A 89 22.42 6.97 0.84
CA GLU A 89 22.86 8.08 1.71
C GLU A 89 21.94 9.31 1.69
N TYR A 90 21.05 9.43 0.71
CA TYR A 90 20.08 10.51 0.60
C TYR A 90 18.65 10.08 0.93
N ALA A 91 18.42 8.79 1.12
CA ALA A 91 17.15 8.23 1.56
C ALA A 91 16.90 8.60 3.03
N ASP A 92 15.70 9.11 3.31
CA ASP A 92 15.23 9.34 4.67
C ASP A 92 13.74 8.99 4.70
N GLU A 93 13.26 8.43 5.81
CA GLU A 93 11.86 8.06 5.95
C GLU A 93 11.35 8.27 7.37
N LEU A 94 10.08 8.62 7.46
CA LEU A 94 9.36 8.71 8.72
C LEU A 94 8.29 7.62 8.73
N THR A 95 8.52 6.61 9.57
CA THR A 95 7.56 5.53 9.80
C THR A 95 6.69 5.81 11.02
N ILE A 96 5.37 5.77 10.84
CA ILE A 96 4.35 6.02 11.87
C ILE A 96 3.49 4.75 12.01
N PRO A 97 3.52 4.06 13.17
CA PRO A 97 2.68 2.89 13.39
C PRO A 97 1.21 3.31 13.51
N VAL A 98 0.30 2.52 12.94
CA VAL A 98 -1.15 2.79 12.91
C VAL A 98 -1.96 1.51 13.13
N TYR A 99 -3.22 1.68 13.52
CA TYR A 99 -4.21 0.61 13.62
C TYR A 99 -5.31 0.83 12.60
N PHE A 100 -5.89 -0.23 12.04
CA PHE A 100 -6.97 -0.11 11.06
C PHE A 100 -8.34 -0.31 11.71
N ARG A 101 -9.31 0.55 11.37
CA ARG A 101 -10.69 0.41 11.83
C ARG A 101 -11.40 -0.82 11.24
N GLU A 102 -11.15 -1.10 9.96
CA GLU A 102 -11.81 -2.17 9.17
C GLU A 102 -10.87 -3.38 8.97
N ALA A 103 -10.12 -3.79 9.99
CA ALA A 103 -9.35 -5.03 9.88
C ALA A 103 -10.32 -6.23 9.88
N PRO A 104 -10.17 -7.20 8.96
CA PRO A 104 -11.02 -8.38 8.96
C PRO A 104 -10.91 -9.08 10.32
N GLU A 105 -12.05 -9.51 10.88
CA GLU A 105 -12.05 -10.42 12.02
C GLU A 105 -11.25 -11.65 11.62
N ILE A 106 -10.06 -11.80 12.21
CA ILE A 106 -9.18 -12.92 11.93
C ILE A 106 -9.86 -14.14 12.56
N SER A 107 -10.60 -14.91 11.76
CA SER A 107 -11.00 -16.24 12.18
C SER A 107 -9.73 -17.05 12.46
N GLN A 108 -9.71 -17.80 13.57
CA GLN A 108 -8.55 -18.63 13.93
C GLN A 108 -8.34 -19.80 12.96
N GLU A 109 -9.25 -19.97 11.98
CA GLU A 109 -9.12 -20.94 10.91
C GLU A 109 -8.67 -20.23 9.63
N PHE A 110 -7.53 -20.66 9.09
CA PHE A 110 -7.03 -20.18 7.81
C PHE A 110 -7.36 -21.17 6.68
N MET A 111 -7.42 -20.68 5.46
CA MET A 111 -7.38 -21.49 4.24
C MET A 111 -6.22 -21.04 3.36
N ILE A 112 -5.72 -21.96 2.53
CA ILE A 112 -4.75 -21.64 1.50
C ILE A 112 -5.51 -21.25 0.23
N VAL A 113 -5.26 -20.06 -0.27
CA VAL A 113 -5.71 -19.62 -1.60
C VAL A 113 -4.52 -19.53 -2.53
N LYS A 114 -4.73 -19.96 -3.78
CA LYS A 114 -3.77 -19.81 -4.85
C LYS A 114 -4.11 -18.55 -5.63
N ILE A 115 -3.26 -17.55 -5.53
CA ILE A 115 -3.34 -16.33 -6.33
C ILE A 115 -2.34 -16.41 -7.48
N PHE A 116 -2.61 -15.69 -8.56
CA PHE A 116 -1.75 -15.68 -9.74
C PHE A 116 -1.20 -14.27 -9.93
N LEU A 117 0.13 -14.13 -9.83
CA LEU A 117 0.87 -12.88 -10.03
C LEU A 117 1.71 -12.96 -11.30
N SER A 118 2.16 -11.83 -11.84
CA SER A 118 3.09 -11.79 -12.97
C SER A 118 4.54 -11.96 -12.50
N ASP A 119 5.39 -12.47 -13.39
CA ASP A 119 6.84 -12.61 -13.14
C ASP A 119 7.59 -11.41 -13.75
N SER A 120 8.34 -10.70 -12.91
CA SER A 120 9.08 -9.47 -13.22
C SER A 120 10.10 -9.65 -14.34
N HIS A 121 10.66 -10.85 -14.52
CA HIS A 121 11.60 -11.16 -15.60
C HIS A 121 10.97 -11.00 -16.99
N PHE A 122 9.64 -11.01 -17.08
CA PHE A 122 8.90 -10.90 -18.34
C PHE A 122 8.08 -9.60 -18.46
N VAL A 123 8.11 -8.72 -17.45
CA VAL A 123 7.33 -7.46 -17.45
C VAL A 123 7.89 -6.43 -18.46
N GLY A 124 9.14 -6.58 -18.88
CA GLY A 124 9.79 -5.73 -19.89
C GLY A 124 9.71 -6.23 -21.34
N GLU A 125 9.03 -7.35 -21.61
CA GLU A 125 8.87 -7.86 -22.98
C GLU A 125 7.83 -7.04 -23.77
N PRO A 126 8.03 -6.83 -25.10
CA PRO A 126 7.19 -5.97 -25.93
C PRO A 126 5.72 -6.43 -26.04
N TYR A 127 5.43 -7.66 -25.60
CA TYR A 127 4.09 -8.21 -25.48
C TYR A 127 3.86 -8.65 -24.04
N PHE A 128 2.90 -8.00 -23.36
CA PHE A 128 2.37 -8.43 -22.07
C PHE A 128 1.66 -9.78 -22.28
N ASP A 129 2.36 -10.89 -22.05
CA ASP A 129 1.77 -12.22 -22.17
C ASP A 129 1.12 -12.64 -20.85
N CYS A 130 -0.20 -12.46 -20.76
CA CYS A 130 -1.01 -12.89 -19.61
C CYS A 130 -0.95 -14.41 -19.34
N SER A 131 -0.37 -15.23 -20.23
CA SER A 131 -0.16 -16.66 -19.99
C SER A 131 1.01 -16.95 -19.05
N ARG A 132 1.91 -15.99 -18.84
CA ARG A 132 3.06 -16.09 -17.93
C ARG A 132 2.71 -15.55 -16.55
N THR A 133 1.95 -16.34 -15.79
CA THR A 133 1.67 -16.07 -14.37
C THR A 133 2.30 -17.12 -13.47
N ILE A 134 2.67 -16.72 -12.26
CA ILE A 134 3.14 -17.62 -11.20
C ILE A 134 2.06 -17.72 -10.14
N ALA A 135 1.77 -18.96 -9.74
CA ALA A 135 0.89 -19.27 -8.64
C ALA A 135 1.61 -19.07 -7.30
N VAL A 136 1.11 -18.17 -6.46
CA VAL A 136 1.55 -17.99 -5.08
C VAL A 136 0.46 -18.48 -4.14
N GLU A 137 0.85 -19.29 -3.16
CA GLU A 137 -0.06 -19.76 -2.11
C GLU A 137 -0.05 -18.78 -0.95
N ARG A 138 -1.21 -18.20 -0.64
CA ARG A 138 -1.40 -17.28 0.49
C ARG A 138 -2.33 -17.89 1.52
N GLN A 139 -2.02 -17.69 2.80
CA GLN A 139 -2.96 -18.00 3.87
C GLN A 139 -3.92 -16.82 4.06
N VAL A 140 -5.22 -17.09 4.00
CA VAL A 140 -6.27 -16.11 4.26
C VAL A 140 -7.24 -16.64 5.32
N PRO A 141 -7.84 -15.78 6.17
CA PRO A 141 -8.84 -16.22 7.15
C PRO A 141 -10.03 -16.90 6.45
N LYS A 142 -10.58 -17.96 7.05
CA LYS A 142 -11.84 -18.57 6.59
C LYS A 142 -12.99 -17.63 6.92
N THR A 143 -13.74 -17.21 5.90
CA THR A 143 -14.91 -16.35 6.05
C THR A 143 -16.12 -16.98 5.36
N LEU A 144 -17.34 -16.58 5.73
CA LEU A 144 -18.55 -16.96 4.99
C LEU A 144 -18.55 -16.39 3.55
N GLU A 145 -17.80 -15.32 3.29
CA GLU A 145 -17.64 -14.68 1.98
C GLU A 145 -16.30 -15.07 1.32
N VAL A 146 -16.00 -16.38 1.23
CA VAL A 146 -14.73 -16.90 0.69
C VAL A 146 -14.31 -16.23 -0.63
N VAL A 147 -15.26 -16.03 -1.55
CA VAL A 147 -15.00 -15.40 -2.85
C VAL A 147 -14.57 -13.94 -2.69
N LYS A 148 -15.26 -13.17 -1.86
CA LYS A 148 -14.91 -11.78 -1.58
C LYS A 148 -13.54 -11.69 -0.91
N THR A 149 -13.27 -12.51 0.09
CA THR A 149 -11.97 -12.54 0.78
C THR A 149 -10.83 -12.95 -0.17
N THR A 150 -11.08 -13.88 -1.10
CA THR A 150 -10.10 -14.28 -2.12
C THR A 150 -9.84 -13.14 -3.10
N ILE A 151 -10.88 -12.47 -3.59
CA ILE A 151 -10.73 -11.32 -4.50
C ILE A 151 -10.01 -10.18 -3.77
N GLU A 152 -10.37 -9.86 -2.53
CA GLU A 152 -9.68 -8.86 -1.72
C GLU A 152 -8.20 -9.20 -1.53
N ALA A 153 -7.88 -10.48 -1.28
CA ALA A 153 -6.50 -10.93 -1.15
C ALA A 153 -5.69 -10.75 -2.44
N LEU A 154 -6.32 -10.91 -3.61
CA LEU A 154 -5.71 -10.60 -4.91
C LEU A 154 -5.55 -9.08 -5.10
N LEU A 155 -6.58 -8.30 -4.77
CA LEU A 155 -6.61 -6.85 -4.95
C LEU A 155 -5.61 -6.10 -4.04
N ARG A 156 -5.13 -6.71 -2.95
CA ARG A 156 -4.05 -6.17 -2.12
C ARG A 156 -2.71 -6.06 -2.86
N GLY A 157 -2.55 -6.76 -3.99
CA GLY A 157 -1.31 -6.79 -4.75
C GLY A 157 -0.23 -7.68 -4.13
N ALA A 158 1.03 -7.46 -4.51
CA ALA A 158 2.20 -8.20 -4.03
C ALA A 158 2.79 -7.55 -2.75
N THR A 159 3.24 -8.38 -1.81
CA THR A 159 4.06 -7.99 -0.66
C THR A 159 5.47 -7.59 -1.12
N GLN A 160 6.21 -6.86 -0.27
CA GLN A 160 7.61 -6.56 -0.56
C GLN A 160 8.45 -7.83 -0.74
N GLU A 161 8.24 -8.85 0.09
CA GLU A 161 8.94 -10.14 -0.01
C GLU A 161 8.66 -10.85 -1.34
N GLU A 162 7.42 -10.77 -1.84
CA GLU A 162 7.05 -11.30 -3.14
C GLU A 162 7.69 -10.49 -4.28
N ILE A 163 7.75 -9.16 -4.16
CA ILE A 163 8.43 -8.29 -5.14
C ILE A 163 9.92 -8.59 -5.20
N ASP A 164 10.57 -8.80 -4.05
CA ASP A 164 11.99 -9.16 -3.96
C ASP A 164 12.28 -10.52 -4.59
N GLN A 165 11.28 -11.41 -4.66
CA GLN A 165 11.33 -12.69 -5.37
C GLN A 165 11.00 -12.58 -6.87
N GLY A 166 10.68 -11.38 -7.35
CA GLY A 166 10.33 -11.10 -8.74
C GLY A 166 8.85 -11.22 -9.07
N PHE A 167 7.94 -11.24 -8.09
CA PHE A 167 6.50 -11.21 -8.36
C PHE A 167 5.99 -9.78 -8.51
N VAL A 168 5.09 -9.56 -9.48
CA VAL A 168 4.51 -8.25 -9.77
C VAL A 168 2.99 -8.35 -9.78
N SER A 169 2.34 -7.38 -9.13
CA SER A 169 0.90 -7.15 -9.24
C SER A 169 0.62 -6.18 -10.37
N ASN A 170 -0.26 -6.56 -11.30
CA ASN A 170 -0.78 -5.65 -12.32
C ASN A 170 -1.96 -4.80 -11.82
N ILE A 171 -2.35 -4.97 -10.55
CA ILE A 171 -3.43 -4.25 -9.90
C ILE A 171 -2.81 -3.10 -9.11
N ASN A 172 -3.29 -1.89 -9.38
CA ASN A 172 -2.88 -0.69 -8.63
C ASN A 172 -3.16 -0.86 -7.13
N SER A 173 -2.30 -0.29 -6.29
CA SER A 173 -2.55 -0.24 -4.85
C SER A 173 -3.81 0.58 -4.54
N GLY A 174 -4.52 0.24 -3.46
CA GLY A 174 -5.72 0.98 -3.03
C GLY A 174 -7.02 0.60 -3.74
N VAL A 175 -7.02 -0.43 -4.60
CA VAL A 175 -8.23 -0.93 -5.26
C VAL A 175 -9.16 -1.62 -4.25
N ARG A 176 -10.47 -1.34 -4.38
CA ARG A 176 -11.54 -1.93 -3.56
C ARG A 176 -12.62 -2.56 -4.44
N ILE A 177 -13.26 -3.61 -3.93
CA ILE A 177 -14.49 -4.16 -4.51
C ILE A 177 -15.63 -3.17 -4.24
N GLN A 178 -16.31 -2.69 -5.27
CA GLN A 178 -17.52 -1.86 -5.13
C GLN A 178 -18.78 -2.72 -5.02
N SER A 179 -18.88 -3.77 -5.85
CA SER A 179 -19.97 -4.74 -5.82
C SER A 179 -19.44 -6.11 -6.27
N LEU A 180 -20.05 -7.16 -5.72
CA LEU A 180 -19.82 -8.55 -6.12
C LEU A 180 -21.17 -9.26 -6.11
N THR A 181 -21.60 -9.77 -7.26
CA THR A 181 -22.83 -10.55 -7.41
C THR A 181 -22.46 -11.92 -7.95
N ILE A 182 -22.97 -12.98 -7.32
CA ILE A 182 -22.85 -14.35 -7.83
C ILE A 182 -24.22 -14.76 -8.35
N GLU A 183 -24.35 -14.89 -9.66
CA GLU A 183 -25.56 -15.42 -10.30
C GLU A 183 -25.31 -16.88 -10.69
N ASN A 184 -26.18 -17.79 -10.25
CA ASN A 184 -26.19 -19.16 -10.73
C ASN A 184 -26.81 -19.16 -12.14
N SER A 185 -26.06 -19.68 -13.12
CA SER A 185 -26.60 -20.03 -14.45
C SER A 185 -27.27 -21.39 -14.42
#